data_AF-A0A4Q1C8A7-F1
#
_entry.id   AF-A0A4Q1C8A7-F1
#
_cell.length_a   1.000
_cell.length_b   1.000
_cell.length_c   1.000
_cell.angle_alpha   90.00
_cell.angle_beta   90.00
_cell.angle_gamma   90.00
#
_symmetry.space_group_name_H-M   'P 1'
#
loop_
_entity.id
_entity.type
_entity.pdbx_description
1 polymer ?
#
loop_
_entity_poly.entity_id
_entity_poly.type
_entity_poly.pdbx_seq_one_letter_code
_entity_poly.pdbx_strand_id
1 'polypeptide(L)'
;MKTHAQRYLALLSLMALTACAQIRHPTQITFKVVDDLGSPVTAGIVRASTFSYWKSGEGFGRDVNEHYKASINKDGIAVLEGSSLRGSLAYGVYPEGNYYPGFGGEYRFKQVENGRWEPWNPQVEIVVPRIVNPIPLYARRYGLHERASLPIEGAVGFDLVVSDWVPPYGKGKTADFIFDYRTIVPLVDEQKAFECVLNLTFMNPGDGIVSRQASPARRLIQLPRQAPEEGYEPKWTKRFGRLTDVSDLLPHERENLNYFFRVRTVLDSSGKVVSAHYGKIYGDIVFDAVRHLRFTYYINPTPLDRNLEFNPKRNLFSERLTGTDAIGP
;
A
#
# COMPACT_ATOMS: atom_id res chain seq x y z
N MET A 1 -30.98 37.45 -55.99
CA MET A 1 -29.74 36.84 -55.45
C MET A 1 -29.14 37.77 -54.38
N LYS A 2 -29.60 37.66 -53.14
CA LYS A 2 -29.07 38.28 -51.90
C LYS A 2 -30.19 38.12 -50.88
N THR A 3 -30.12 37.12 -49.97
CA THR A 3 -30.89 37.05 -48.69
C THR A 3 -30.85 35.68 -47.97
N HIS A 4 -29.80 34.85 -48.13
CA HIS A 4 -29.68 33.60 -47.33
C HIS A 4 -28.45 33.54 -46.39
N ALA A 5 -27.51 34.48 -46.48
CA ALA A 5 -26.24 34.38 -45.72
C ALA A 5 -26.28 34.98 -44.29
N GLN A 6 -27.27 35.80 -43.95
CA GLN A 6 -27.29 36.54 -42.66
C GLN A 6 -28.11 35.88 -41.54
N ARG A 7 -28.89 34.82 -41.81
CA ARG A 7 -29.70 34.14 -40.78
C ARG A 7 -29.03 32.93 -40.14
N TYR A 8 -27.93 32.42 -40.71
CA TYR A 8 -27.19 31.29 -40.13
C TYR A 8 -26.00 31.71 -39.24
N LEU A 9 -25.52 32.96 -39.32
CA LEU A 9 -24.43 33.43 -38.46
C LEU A 9 -24.88 33.78 -37.02
N ALA A 10 -26.18 34.03 -36.80
CA ALA A 10 -26.72 34.36 -35.48
C ALA A 10 -27.09 33.11 -34.64
N LEU A 11 -27.30 31.94 -35.28
CA LEU A 11 -27.54 30.68 -34.55
C LEU A 11 -26.25 29.89 -34.27
N LEU A 12 -25.18 30.11 -35.04
CA LEU A 12 -23.87 29.49 -34.81
C LEU A 12 -23.01 30.24 -33.78
N SER A 13 -23.37 31.48 -33.42
CA SER A 13 -22.69 32.26 -32.38
C SER A 13 -23.30 32.08 -30.98
N LEU A 14 -24.47 31.46 -30.85
CA LEU A 14 -25.12 31.20 -29.55
C LEU A 14 -24.78 29.82 -28.95
N MET A 15 -24.07 28.95 -29.68
CA MET A 15 -23.59 27.66 -29.15
C MET A 15 -22.13 27.73 -28.64
N ALA A 16 -21.50 28.90 -28.67
CA ALA A 16 -20.08 29.07 -28.33
C ALA A 16 -19.82 29.66 -26.92
N LEU A 17 -20.84 29.85 -26.07
CA LEU A 17 -20.67 30.44 -24.73
C LEU A 17 -21.43 29.71 -23.61
N THR A 18 -21.79 28.45 -23.78
CA THR A 18 -21.89 27.55 -22.62
C THR A 18 -20.51 26.98 -22.33
N ALA A 19 -19.56 27.86 -21.98
CA ALA A 19 -18.55 27.46 -21.03
C ALA A 19 -19.35 27.06 -19.79
N CYS A 20 -19.60 25.76 -19.61
CA CYS A 20 -20.22 25.22 -18.42
C CYS A 20 -19.36 25.73 -17.26
N ALA A 21 -19.79 26.82 -16.62
CA ALA A 21 -19.13 27.33 -15.45
C ALA A 21 -19.18 26.18 -14.45
N GLN A 22 -18.03 25.58 -14.17
CA GLN A 22 -17.92 24.48 -13.24
C GLN A 22 -18.15 25.08 -11.84
N ILE A 23 -19.41 25.10 -11.40
CA ILE A 23 -19.80 25.67 -10.13
C ILE A 23 -19.24 24.79 -9.01
N ARG A 24 -18.49 25.41 -8.12
CA ARG A 24 -17.96 24.75 -6.93
C ARG A 24 -18.87 25.08 -5.77
N HIS A 25 -19.22 24.06 -5.01
CA HIS A 25 -20.09 24.23 -3.86
C HIS A 25 -19.24 24.19 -2.58
N PRO A 26 -19.59 24.99 -1.55
CA PRO A 26 -18.94 24.94 -0.26
C PRO A 26 -18.96 23.54 0.34
N THR A 27 -17.89 23.23 1.06
CA THR A 27 -17.71 22.00 1.84
C THR A 27 -17.22 22.37 3.24
N GLN A 28 -17.70 21.68 4.25
CA GLN A 28 -17.12 21.69 5.59
C GLN A 28 -16.96 20.26 6.05
N ILE A 29 -15.85 19.97 6.75
CA ILE A 29 -15.55 18.64 7.31
C ILE A 29 -14.75 18.79 8.60
N THR A 30 -15.06 17.94 9.58
CA THR A 30 -14.34 17.89 10.85
C THR A 30 -13.51 16.60 10.92
N PHE A 31 -12.21 16.75 11.15
CA PHE A 31 -11.32 15.63 11.41
C PHE A 31 -11.07 15.49 12.91
N LYS A 32 -11.26 14.27 13.42
CA LYS A 32 -10.83 13.87 14.77
C LYS A 32 -9.56 13.05 14.62
N VAL A 33 -8.44 13.57 15.09
CA VAL A 33 -7.10 12.97 14.98
C VAL A 33 -6.71 12.39 16.32
N VAL A 34 -6.55 11.08 16.36
CA VAL A 34 -6.17 10.32 17.55
C VAL A 34 -4.97 9.42 17.26
N ASP A 35 -4.29 9.00 18.31
CA ASP A 35 -3.20 8.03 18.22
C ASP A 35 -3.70 6.57 18.25
N ASP A 36 -2.77 5.62 18.16
CA ASP A 36 -3.07 4.18 18.20
C ASP A 36 -3.57 3.67 19.58
N LEU A 37 -3.63 4.52 20.61
CA LEU A 37 -4.34 4.26 21.88
C LEU A 37 -5.66 5.03 21.99
N GLY A 38 -6.04 5.80 20.97
CA GLY A 38 -7.23 6.65 20.99
C GLY A 38 -7.03 7.99 21.70
N SER A 39 -5.80 8.36 22.08
CA SER A 39 -5.53 9.66 22.70
C SER A 39 -5.50 10.77 21.65
N PRO A 40 -6.00 12.00 21.94
CA PRO A 40 -5.95 13.10 20.98
C PRO A 40 -4.53 13.48 20.59
N VAL A 41 -4.31 13.71 19.30
CA VAL A 41 -3.09 14.33 18.79
C VAL A 41 -3.25 15.84 18.89
N THR A 42 -2.45 16.50 19.71
CA THR A 42 -2.76 17.87 20.15
C THR A 42 -2.19 19.00 19.30
N ALA A 43 -1.40 18.65 18.26
CA ALA A 43 -0.75 19.60 17.37
C ALA A 43 -0.44 18.99 15.99
N GLY A 44 -0.39 19.83 14.97
CA GLY A 44 -0.12 19.46 13.58
C GLY A 44 -1.14 20.02 12.60
N ILE A 45 -1.11 19.52 11.37
CA ILE A 45 -1.91 20.04 10.26
C ILE A 45 -2.60 18.89 9.51
N VAL A 46 -3.90 19.04 9.24
CA VAL A 46 -4.59 18.29 8.19
C VAL A 46 -4.50 19.09 6.90
N ARG A 47 -4.02 18.46 5.83
CA ARG A 47 -4.07 19.00 4.46
C ARG A 47 -5.14 18.28 3.68
N ALA A 48 -5.84 19.00 2.82
CA ALA A 48 -6.80 18.42 1.90
C ALA A 48 -6.66 19.00 0.49
N SER A 49 -7.14 18.28 -0.50
CA SER A 49 -7.24 18.75 -1.87
C SER A 49 -8.53 18.32 -2.55
N THR A 50 -9.08 19.20 -3.37
CA THR A 50 -10.25 18.91 -4.22
C THR A 50 -9.91 19.16 -5.67
N PHE A 51 -10.45 18.34 -6.57
CA PHE A 51 -10.30 18.54 -8.01
C PHE A 51 -10.86 19.92 -8.41
N SER A 52 -10.07 20.67 -9.17
CA SER A 52 -10.42 21.97 -9.71
C SER A 52 -10.82 21.80 -11.18
N TYR A 53 -9.85 21.48 -12.05
CA TYR A 53 -10.09 21.25 -13.47
C TYR A 53 -8.98 20.37 -14.07
N TRP A 54 -9.22 19.83 -15.26
CA TRP A 54 -8.21 19.10 -16.03
C TRP A 54 -7.52 20.05 -17.01
N LYS A 55 -6.19 20.03 -17.04
CA LYS A 55 -5.37 20.85 -17.94
C LYS A 55 -4.75 19.95 -19.02
N SER A 56 -5.06 20.24 -20.29
CA SER A 56 -4.41 19.56 -21.42
C SER A 56 -2.91 19.82 -21.47
N GLY A 57 -2.15 18.82 -21.94
CA GLY A 57 -0.70 18.85 -22.06
C GLY A 57 -0.13 17.51 -22.51
N GLU A 58 1.20 17.41 -22.59
CA GLU A 58 1.90 16.15 -22.89
C GLU A 58 1.44 15.01 -21.98
N GLY A 59 1.39 13.78 -22.51
CA GLY A 59 1.02 12.59 -21.73
C GLY A 59 -0.45 12.56 -21.26
N PHE A 60 -1.39 13.05 -22.07
CA PHE A 60 -2.83 13.14 -21.75
C PHE A 60 -3.19 14.14 -20.64
N GLY A 61 -2.37 15.19 -20.44
CA GLY A 61 -2.67 16.27 -19.51
C GLY A 61 -2.59 15.90 -18.02
N ARG A 62 -3.08 16.78 -17.14
CA ARG A 62 -3.04 16.59 -15.68
C ARG A 62 -4.23 17.21 -14.96
N ASP A 63 -4.61 16.62 -13.84
CA ASP A 63 -5.55 17.22 -12.90
C ASP A 63 -4.91 18.38 -12.14
N VAL A 64 -5.63 19.50 -12.05
CA VAL A 64 -5.32 20.64 -11.20
C VAL A 64 -6.23 20.59 -9.99
N ASN A 65 -5.67 20.77 -8.80
CA ASN A 65 -6.39 20.66 -7.53
C ASN A 65 -6.29 21.98 -6.75
N GLU A 66 -7.30 22.26 -5.92
CA GLU A 66 -7.14 23.21 -4.82
C GLU A 66 -6.61 22.53 -3.59
N HIS A 67 -5.94 23.29 -2.74
CA HIS A 67 -5.36 22.81 -1.50
C HIS A 67 -5.88 23.61 -0.31
N TYR A 68 -6.25 22.89 0.74
CA TYR A 68 -6.78 23.42 1.98
C TYR A 68 -5.95 22.89 3.15
N LYS A 69 -5.92 23.64 4.26
CA LYS A 69 -5.23 23.23 5.48
C LYS A 69 -6.04 23.62 6.71
N ALA A 70 -6.00 22.79 7.73
CA ALA A 70 -6.57 23.05 9.04
C ALA A 70 -5.58 22.62 10.13
N SER A 71 -5.38 23.47 11.13
CA SER A 71 -4.54 23.15 12.29
C SER A 71 -5.30 22.24 13.24
N ILE A 72 -4.62 21.27 13.85
CA ILE A 72 -5.18 20.41 14.88
C ILE A 72 -5.13 21.15 16.22
N ASN A 73 -6.25 21.19 16.93
CA ASN A 73 -6.34 21.81 18.25
C ASN A 73 -5.96 20.82 19.37
N LYS A 74 -6.01 21.29 20.62
CA LYS A 74 -5.65 20.48 21.80
C LYS A 74 -6.55 19.25 22.04
N ASP A 75 -7.75 19.24 21.46
CA ASP A 75 -8.70 18.14 21.55
C ASP A 75 -8.56 17.15 20.39
N GLY A 76 -7.53 17.31 19.53
CA GLY A 76 -7.34 16.49 18.34
C GLY A 76 -8.31 16.83 17.22
N ILE A 77 -8.92 18.01 17.22
CA ILE A 77 -9.91 18.40 16.22
C ILE A 77 -9.29 19.37 15.21
N ALA A 78 -9.53 19.10 13.92
CA ALA A 78 -9.24 20.02 12.84
C ALA A 78 -10.49 20.20 11.96
N VAL A 79 -11.01 21.42 11.90
CA VAL A 79 -12.15 21.78 11.05
C VAL A 79 -11.63 22.40 9.76
N LEU A 80 -12.05 21.85 8.62
CA LEU A 80 -11.63 22.31 7.31
C LEU A 80 -12.83 22.80 6.51
N GLU A 81 -12.73 24.04 6.06
CA GLU A 81 -13.68 24.69 5.15
C GLU A 81 -13.04 24.86 3.78
N GLY A 82 -13.84 24.70 2.73
CA GLY A 82 -13.38 24.81 1.36
C GLY A 82 -14.51 24.71 0.36
N SER A 83 -14.15 24.35 -0.88
CA SER A 83 -15.13 24.07 -1.92
C SER A 83 -14.69 22.89 -2.79
N SER A 84 -15.66 22.18 -3.34
CA SER A 84 -15.42 21.06 -4.26
C SER A 84 -16.30 21.17 -5.48
N LEU A 85 -15.74 20.84 -6.64
CA LEU A 85 -16.52 20.69 -7.88
C LEU A 85 -17.28 19.37 -7.91
N ARG A 86 -16.69 18.29 -7.37
CA ARG A 86 -17.18 16.92 -7.55
C ARG A 86 -17.62 16.24 -6.26
N GLY A 87 -17.55 16.94 -5.13
CA GLY A 87 -17.86 16.35 -3.82
C GLY A 87 -16.82 15.35 -3.34
N SER A 88 -15.64 15.29 -3.97
CA SER A 88 -14.50 14.50 -3.50
C SER A 88 -13.46 15.40 -2.85
N LEU A 89 -12.87 14.91 -1.75
CA LEU A 89 -11.78 15.54 -1.03
C LEU A 89 -10.77 14.47 -0.60
N ALA A 90 -9.54 14.55 -1.11
CA ALA A 90 -8.42 13.75 -0.61
C ALA A 90 -7.74 14.50 0.54
N TYR A 91 -7.36 13.80 1.61
CA TYR A 91 -6.72 14.43 2.77
C TYR A 91 -5.51 13.64 3.28
N GLY A 92 -4.68 14.31 4.08
CA GLY A 92 -3.57 13.72 4.81
C GLY A 92 -3.28 14.51 6.09
N VAL A 93 -2.65 13.85 7.06
CA VAL A 93 -2.37 14.42 8.38
C VAL A 93 -0.87 14.45 8.65
N TYR A 94 -0.41 15.59 9.14
CA TYR A 94 0.98 15.90 9.45
C TYR A 94 1.02 16.30 10.93
N PRO A 95 1.02 15.30 11.83
CA PRO A 95 1.07 15.55 13.27
C PRO A 95 2.44 16.14 13.65
N GLU A 96 2.46 16.98 14.69
CA GLU A 96 3.69 17.38 15.35
C GLU A 96 4.05 16.39 16.48
N GLY A 97 5.33 16.28 16.81
CA GLY A 97 5.81 15.38 17.86
C GLY A 97 6.12 13.96 17.37
N ASN A 98 5.91 12.98 18.23
CA ASN A 98 6.34 11.59 18.02
C ASN A 98 5.26 10.75 17.32
N TYR A 99 4.90 11.13 16.10
CA TYR A 99 3.92 10.41 15.29
C TYR A 99 4.40 10.28 13.84
N TYR A 100 4.02 9.20 13.17
CA TYR A 100 4.22 9.10 11.72
C TYR A 100 3.17 9.95 10.99
N PRO A 101 3.54 10.64 9.90
CA PRO A 101 2.56 11.30 9.05
C PRO A 101 1.62 10.25 8.44
N GLY A 102 0.34 10.58 8.40
CA GLY A 102 -0.68 9.72 7.81
C GLY A 102 -1.03 10.22 6.42
N PHE A 103 -0.74 9.43 5.38
CA PHE A 103 -1.41 9.60 4.10
C PHE A 103 -2.88 9.24 4.31
N GLY A 104 -3.74 10.26 4.35
CA GLY A 104 -5.15 10.10 4.69
C GLY A 104 -5.95 9.44 3.57
N GLY A 105 -7.26 9.59 3.65
CA GLY A 105 -8.22 8.97 2.74
C GLY A 105 -8.79 9.93 1.70
N GLU A 106 -9.79 9.44 1.00
CA GLU A 106 -10.74 10.26 0.26
C GLU A 106 -12.05 10.30 1.06
N TYR A 107 -12.64 11.49 1.21
CA TYR A 107 -14.01 11.65 1.63
C TYR A 107 -14.87 12.03 0.43
N ARG A 108 -16.03 11.38 0.27
CA ARG A 108 -17.01 11.68 -0.76
C ARG A 108 -18.30 12.19 -0.12
N PHE A 109 -18.60 13.45 -0.39
CA PHE A 109 -19.91 14.04 -0.17
C PHE A 109 -20.93 13.39 -1.12
N LYS A 110 -22.19 13.36 -0.71
CA LYS A 110 -23.25 12.62 -1.41
C LYS A 110 -23.89 13.45 -2.52
N GLN A 111 -24.28 14.67 -2.20
CA GLN A 111 -25.06 15.53 -3.09
C GLN A 111 -24.94 17.00 -2.72
N VAL A 112 -25.37 17.86 -3.63
CA VAL A 112 -25.49 19.30 -3.37
C VAL A 112 -26.94 19.62 -3.04
N GLU A 113 -27.17 20.22 -1.88
CA GLU A 113 -28.46 20.75 -1.46
C GLU A 113 -28.27 22.18 -0.96
N ASN A 114 -29.23 23.07 -1.25
CA ASN A 114 -29.18 24.47 -0.81
C ASN A 114 -27.84 25.17 -1.10
N GLY A 115 -27.22 24.84 -2.23
CA GLY A 115 -25.97 25.45 -2.70
C GLY A 115 -24.68 24.94 -2.07
N ARG A 116 -24.70 23.90 -1.23
CA ARG A 116 -23.51 23.31 -0.58
C ARG A 116 -23.50 21.78 -0.65
N TRP A 117 -22.34 21.17 -0.42
CA TRP A 117 -22.21 19.72 -0.34
C TRP A 117 -22.73 19.16 0.99
N GLU A 118 -23.47 18.04 0.89
CA GLU A 118 -24.04 17.30 2.02
C GLU A 118 -23.42 15.87 2.12
N PRO A 119 -23.31 15.27 3.31
CA PRO A 119 -23.67 15.86 4.60
C PRO A 119 -22.76 17.05 4.95
N TRP A 120 -23.35 18.10 5.50
CA TRP A 120 -22.63 19.29 5.95
C TRP A 120 -21.87 19.00 7.24
N ASN A 121 -20.56 19.26 7.23
CA ASN A 121 -19.65 19.02 8.36
C ASN A 121 -19.67 17.58 8.92
N PRO A 122 -19.41 16.56 8.09
CA PRO A 122 -19.27 15.20 8.59
C PRO A 122 -18.01 15.09 9.46
N GLN A 123 -18.04 14.14 10.40
CA GLN A 123 -16.88 13.84 11.23
C GLN A 123 -16.13 12.63 10.69
N VAL A 124 -14.82 12.77 10.48
CA VAL A 124 -13.92 11.71 10.02
C VAL A 124 -12.84 11.50 11.07
N GLU A 125 -12.76 10.29 11.62
CA GLU A 125 -11.69 9.91 12.53
C GLU A 125 -10.45 9.41 11.77
N ILE A 126 -9.30 10.03 12.05
CA ILE A 126 -7.99 9.66 11.56
C ILE A 126 -7.18 9.13 12.74
N VAL A 127 -6.70 7.90 12.62
CA VAL A 127 -5.76 7.30 13.57
C VAL A 127 -4.35 7.47 13.02
N VAL A 128 -3.45 8.11 13.77
CA VAL A 128 -2.03 8.23 13.42
C VAL A 128 -1.19 7.37 14.36
N PRO A 129 -0.20 6.61 13.85
CA PRO A 129 0.62 5.81 14.74
C PRO A 129 1.67 6.63 15.47
N ARG A 130 1.84 6.38 16.77
CA ARG A 130 2.99 6.89 17.52
C ARG A 130 4.29 6.28 17.04
N ILE A 131 5.35 7.09 17.11
CA ILE A 131 6.73 6.63 17.06
C ILE A 131 7.09 6.18 18.48
N VAL A 132 7.45 4.91 18.67
CA VAL A 132 7.72 4.36 20.01
C VAL A 132 9.19 3.98 20.15
N ASN A 133 9.64 2.98 19.39
CA ASN A 133 11.03 2.52 19.42
C ASN A 133 11.44 2.02 18.02
N PRO A 134 11.63 2.92 17.04
CA PRO A 134 12.02 2.55 15.70
C PRO A 134 13.46 2.04 15.68
N ILE A 135 13.65 0.81 15.20
CA ILE A 135 14.95 0.13 15.13
C ILE A 135 15.42 -0.06 13.67
N PRO A 136 16.74 -0.23 13.45
CA PRO A 136 17.25 -0.66 12.16
C PRO A 136 16.74 -2.05 11.80
N LEU A 137 16.17 -2.19 10.60
CA LEU A 137 15.78 -3.47 10.01
C LEU A 137 16.45 -3.62 8.64
N TYR A 138 16.61 -4.86 8.19
CA TYR A 138 16.84 -5.13 6.77
C TYR A 138 15.50 -4.94 6.05
N ALA A 139 15.35 -3.81 5.36
CA ALA A 139 14.11 -3.44 4.69
C ALA A 139 14.32 -3.33 3.19
N ARG A 140 13.61 -4.14 2.38
CA ARG A 140 13.76 -4.11 0.93
C ARG A 140 12.43 -4.32 0.21
N ARG A 141 12.26 -3.57 -0.88
CA ARG A 141 11.23 -3.83 -1.89
C ARG A 141 11.84 -4.63 -3.04
N TYR A 142 11.75 -5.95 -2.94
CA TYR A 142 12.33 -6.87 -3.92
C TYR A 142 11.49 -6.90 -5.20
N GLY A 143 12.12 -6.79 -6.37
CA GLY A 143 11.44 -6.93 -7.67
C GLY A 143 10.59 -5.75 -8.15
N LEU A 144 10.74 -4.54 -7.57
CA LEU A 144 10.07 -3.34 -8.11
C LEU A 144 10.90 -2.62 -9.18
N HIS A 145 12.19 -2.38 -8.92
CA HIS A 145 13.09 -1.64 -9.80
C HIS A 145 14.13 -2.54 -10.49
N GLU A 146 14.08 -3.83 -10.19
CA GLU A 146 14.93 -4.87 -10.76
C GLU A 146 14.07 -5.99 -11.33
N ARG A 147 14.59 -6.69 -12.35
CA ARG A 147 13.98 -7.94 -12.80
C ARG A 147 14.25 -9.02 -11.75
N ALA A 148 13.29 -9.22 -10.87
CA ALA A 148 13.28 -10.34 -9.94
C ALA A 148 12.37 -11.44 -10.47
N SER A 149 12.97 -12.51 -10.98
CA SER A 149 12.25 -13.72 -11.37
C SER A 149 12.71 -14.89 -10.52
N LEU A 150 11.80 -15.83 -10.26
CA LEU A 150 12.17 -17.14 -9.73
C LEU A 150 13.08 -17.83 -10.77
N PRO A 151 14.29 -18.25 -10.38
CA PRO A 151 15.31 -18.73 -11.33
C PRO A 151 14.89 -20.02 -12.03
N ILE A 152 14.13 -20.88 -11.35
CA ILE A 152 13.69 -22.19 -11.85
C ILE A 152 12.21 -22.44 -11.56
N GLU A 153 11.66 -23.45 -12.24
CA GLU A 153 10.48 -24.15 -11.75
C GLU A 153 10.93 -25.17 -10.69
N GLY A 154 10.19 -25.27 -9.59
CA GLY A 154 10.59 -26.01 -8.40
C GLY A 154 11.14 -25.14 -7.27
N ALA A 155 11.70 -25.79 -6.26
CA ALA A 155 12.10 -25.18 -5.00
C ALA A 155 13.46 -24.46 -5.09
N VAL A 156 13.51 -23.21 -4.63
CA VAL A 156 14.74 -22.42 -4.50
C VAL A 156 14.74 -21.59 -3.22
N GLY A 157 15.87 -21.58 -2.53
CA GLY A 157 16.06 -20.78 -1.32
C GLY A 157 16.31 -19.31 -1.62
N PHE A 158 15.80 -18.44 -0.76
CA PHE A 158 16.05 -17.00 -0.77
C PHE A 158 16.57 -16.56 0.61
N ASP A 159 17.68 -15.85 0.62
CA ASP A 159 18.29 -15.30 1.83
C ASP A 159 17.77 -13.88 2.04
N LEU A 160 17.08 -13.60 3.13
CA LEU A 160 16.47 -12.30 3.40
C LEU A 160 17.48 -11.24 3.86
N VAL A 161 18.65 -11.66 4.33
CA VAL A 161 19.69 -10.74 4.84
C VAL A 161 20.68 -10.37 3.75
N VAL A 162 21.02 -11.33 2.88
CA VAL A 162 21.77 -11.06 1.64
C VAL A 162 20.84 -10.47 0.57
N SER A 163 19.57 -10.85 0.63
CA SER A 163 18.53 -10.52 -0.32
C SER A 163 18.82 -10.96 -1.74
N ASP A 164 19.20 -12.23 -1.85
CA ASP A 164 19.52 -12.89 -3.11
C ASP A 164 19.13 -14.38 -2.99
N TRP A 165 19.00 -15.05 -4.13
CA TRP A 165 18.82 -16.49 -4.18
C TRP A 165 20.03 -17.20 -3.55
N VAL A 166 19.81 -18.35 -2.94
CA VAL A 166 20.91 -19.22 -2.52
C VAL A 166 21.55 -19.92 -3.73
N PRO A 167 22.82 -20.37 -3.63
CA PRO A 167 23.46 -21.18 -4.65
C PRO A 167 22.57 -22.31 -5.16
N PRO A 168 22.59 -22.60 -6.48
CA PRO A 168 23.51 -22.04 -7.48
C PRO A 168 23.04 -20.72 -8.13
N TYR A 169 21.89 -20.17 -7.76
CA TYR A 169 21.24 -19.08 -8.53
C TYR A 169 21.57 -17.67 -8.05
N GLY A 170 22.23 -17.55 -6.90
CA GLY A 170 22.65 -16.27 -6.33
C GLY A 170 23.70 -16.45 -5.25
N LYS A 171 23.92 -15.38 -4.49
CA LYS A 171 24.96 -15.26 -3.46
C LYS A 171 24.42 -15.41 -2.04
N GLY A 172 23.13 -15.73 -1.88
CA GLY A 172 22.50 -16.03 -0.60
C GLY A 172 23.23 -17.16 0.13
N LYS A 173 23.20 -17.16 1.46
CA LYS A 173 23.91 -18.14 2.28
C LYS A 173 22.96 -19.00 3.13
N THR A 174 21.82 -18.43 3.50
CA THR A 174 20.81 -19.09 4.32
C THR A 174 19.48 -19.03 3.59
N ALA A 175 18.84 -20.17 3.34
CA ALA A 175 17.51 -20.21 2.74
C ALA A 175 16.45 -19.89 3.81
N ASP A 176 16.25 -18.60 4.07
CA ASP A 176 15.23 -18.12 5.02
C ASP A 176 13.83 -18.44 4.50
N PHE A 177 13.62 -18.25 3.20
CA PHE A 177 12.42 -18.64 2.47
C PHE A 177 12.79 -19.71 1.44
N ILE A 178 11.91 -20.69 1.23
CA ILE A 178 11.98 -21.62 0.12
C ILE A 178 10.76 -21.38 -0.76
N PHE A 179 10.97 -20.82 -1.94
CA PHE A 179 9.92 -20.64 -2.93
C PHE A 179 9.88 -21.84 -3.87
N ASP A 180 8.74 -22.52 -3.96
CA ASP A 180 8.47 -23.59 -4.93
C ASP A 180 7.36 -23.14 -5.89
N TYR A 181 7.78 -22.73 -7.09
CA TYR A 181 6.90 -22.34 -8.17
C TYR A 181 6.64 -23.50 -9.10
N ARG A 182 5.37 -23.70 -9.49
CA ARG A 182 4.96 -24.74 -10.44
C ARG A 182 3.98 -24.21 -11.46
N THR A 183 4.18 -24.62 -12.70
CA THR A 183 3.21 -24.41 -13.77
C THR A 183 2.20 -25.57 -13.73
N ILE A 184 0.92 -25.27 -13.57
CA ILE A 184 -0.16 -26.26 -13.61
C ILE A 184 -0.75 -26.32 -15.01
N VAL A 185 -1.07 -25.15 -15.58
CA VAL A 185 -1.50 -24.99 -16.97
C VAL A 185 -0.62 -23.90 -17.59
N PRO A 186 0.14 -24.19 -18.66
CA PRO A 186 1.09 -23.25 -19.23
C PRO A 186 0.38 -22.06 -19.88
N LEU A 187 0.96 -20.88 -19.72
CA LEU A 187 0.52 -19.69 -20.45
C LEU A 187 0.94 -19.83 -21.93
N VAL A 188 -0.04 -20.10 -22.80
CA VAL A 188 0.16 -20.16 -24.26
C VAL A 188 -0.18 -18.84 -24.92
N ASP A 189 -1.25 -18.19 -24.47
CA ASP A 189 -1.72 -16.89 -24.93
C ASP A 189 -2.48 -16.19 -23.79
N GLU A 190 -2.50 -14.85 -23.79
CA GLU A 190 -3.16 -14.05 -22.76
C GLU A 190 -4.67 -14.23 -22.73
N GLN A 191 -5.30 -14.82 -23.75
CA GLN A 191 -6.73 -15.09 -23.80
C GLN A 191 -7.07 -16.48 -23.26
N LYS A 192 -6.10 -17.40 -23.21
CA LYS A 192 -6.32 -18.79 -22.81
C LYS A 192 -6.22 -19.00 -21.31
N ALA A 193 -6.82 -20.09 -20.83
CA ALA A 193 -6.63 -20.57 -19.47
C ALA A 193 -5.15 -20.86 -19.19
N PHE A 194 -4.70 -20.48 -18.01
CA PHE A 194 -3.37 -20.79 -17.48
C PHE A 194 -3.45 -20.83 -15.96
N GLU A 195 -2.55 -21.55 -15.33
CA GLU A 195 -2.51 -21.66 -13.87
C GLU A 195 -1.10 -21.97 -13.40
N CYS A 196 -0.69 -21.27 -12.35
CA CYS A 196 0.55 -21.51 -11.64
C CYS A 196 0.32 -21.41 -10.13
N VAL A 197 1.21 -22.04 -9.38
CA VAL A 197 1.15 -22.09 -7.92
C VAL A 197 2.52 -21.72 -7.37
N LEU A 198 2.52 -20.85 -6.36
CA LEU A 198 3.68 -20.55 -5.54
C LEU A 198 3.45 -21.10 -4.14
N ASN A 199 4.36 -21.96 -3.68
CA ASN A 199 4.45 -22.34 -2.28
C ASN A 199 5.63 -21.62 -1.65
N LEU A 200 5.43 -21.14 -0.42
CA LEU A 200 6.49 -20.67 0.47
C LEU A 200 6.58 -21.63 1.64
N THR A 201 7.74 -22.24 1.82
CA THR A 201 8.07 -23.11 2.97
C THR A 201 9.35 -22.66 3.64
N PHE A 202 9.67 -23.28 4.78
CA PHE A 202 10.79 -22.91 5.64
C PHE A 202 11.63 -24.14 6.00
N MET A 203 12.93 -23.93 6.24
CA MET A 203 13.86 -25.03 6.55
C MET A 203 13.77 -25.51 7.99
N ASN A 204 13.62 -24.61 8.97
CA ASN A 204 13.77 -24.97 10.38
C ASN A 204 12.42 -25.29 11.03
N PRO A 205 12.36 -26.28 11.94
CA PRO A 205 11.23 -26.45 12.83
C PRO A 205 10.92 -25.15 13.59
N GLY A 206 9.65 -24.75 13.56
CA GLY A 206 9.18 -23.52 14.20
C GLY A 206 9.31 -22.26 13.34
N ASP A 207 9.97 -22.29 12.17
CA ASP A 207 9.82 -21.23 11.19
C ASP A 207 8.40 -21.21 10.60
N GLY A 208 7.97 -20.06 10.09
CA GLY A 208 6.66 -19.98 9.46
C GLY A 208 6.20 -18.56 9.14
N ILE A 209 4.94 -18.46 8.73
CA ILE A 209 4.28 -17.23 8.30
C ILE A 209 2.87 -17.12 8.85
N VAL A 210 2.45 -15.89 9.15
CA VAL A 210 1.10 -15.54 9.62
C VAL A 210 0.50 -14.54 8.65
N SER A 211 -0.59 -14.92 7.98
CA SER A 211 -1.37 -14.01 7.14
C SER A 211 -2.21 -13.06 7.99
N ARG A 212 -2.29 -11.79 7.58
CA ARG A 212 -3.15 -10.77 8.18
C ARG A 212 -3.84 -9.98 7.08
N GLN A 213 -5.17 -10.00 7.06
CA GLN A 213 -5.93 -9.10 6.20
C GLN A 213 -5.70 -7.65 6.60
N ALA A 214 -5.30 -6.82 5.64
CA ALA A 214 -5.42 -5.38 5.76
C ALA A 214 -6.86 -5.02 5.42
N SER A 215 -7.49 -4.22 6.29
CA SER A 215 -8.88 -3.86 6.06
C SER A 215 -9.04 -2.98 4.82
N PRO A 216 -10.16 -3.12 4.07
CA PRO A 216 -10.42 -2.38 2.84
C PRO A 216 -10.52 -0.86 3.04
N ALA A 217 -10.75 -0.39 4.26
CA ALA A 217 -11.19 0.97 4.52
C ALA A 217 -10.06 1.96 4.84
N ARG A 218 -8.81 1.52 5.02
CA ARG A 218 -7.74 2.41 5.47
C ARG A 218 -6.39 2.00 4.88
N ARG A 219 -5.85 2.85 3.99
CA ARG A 219 -4.42 2.86 3.61
C ARG A 219 -3.46 3.05 4.80
N LEU A 220 -4.00 3.19 6.01
CA LEU A 220 -3.30 3.42 7.27
C LEU A 220 -3.29 2.21 8.21
N ILE A 221 -3.70 1.01 7.76
CA ILE A 221 -3.52 -0.19 8.61
C ILE A 221 -2.04 -0.55 8.62
N GLN A 222 -1.39 -0.05 9.65
CA GLN A 222 -0.07 -0.43 10.06
C GLN A 222 -0.16 -1.82 10.69
N LEU A 223 0.67 -2.75 10.22
CA LEU A 223 0.92 -3.97 10.97
C LEU A 223 1.31 -3.61 12.42
N PRO A 224 0.88 -4.39 13.43
CA PRO A 224 1.38 -4.25 14.79
C PRO A 224 2.90 -4.08 14.82
N ARG A 225 3.37 -3.22 15.74
CA ARG A 225 4.82 -2.99 15.93
C ARG A 225 5.54 -4.28 16.33
N GLN A 226 4.85 -5.20 16.99
CA GLN A 226 5.41 -6.47 17.45
C GLN A 226 4.91 -7.61 16.58
N ALA A 227 5.81 -8.50 16.17
CA ALA A 227 5.44 -9.78 15.56
C ALA A 227 4.63 -10.64 16.56
N PRO A 228 3.68 -11.49 16.11
CA PRO A 228 2.95 -12.39 17.00
C PRO A 228 3.89 -13.42 17.65
N GLU A 229 3.50 -13.97 18.80
CA GLU A 229 4.26 -15.05 19.49
C GLU A 229 4.08 -16.39 18.78
N GLU A 230 2.86 -16.63 18.30
CA GLU A 230 2.37 -17.93 17.84
C GLU A 230 1.57 -17.79 16.54
N GLY A 231 1.13 -18.94 16.00
CA GLY A 231 0.31 -19.03 14.79
C GLY A 231 1.11 -19.07 13.49
N TYR A 232 2.44 -19.23 13.57
CA TYR A 232 3.30 -19.34 12.39
C TYR A 232 3.07 -20.68 11.69
N GLU A 233 2.52 -20.62 10.49
CA GLU A 233 2.30 -21.79 9.65
C GLU A 233 3.58 -22.11 8.86
N PRO A 234 4.00 -23.38 8.77
CA PRO A 234 5.24 -23.78 8.09
C PRO A 234 5.13 -23.74 6.56
N LYS A 235 3.94 -23.42 6.04
CA LYS A 235 3.65 -23.38 4.61
C LYS A 235 2.61 -22.31 4.30
N TRP A 236 2.86 -21.58 3.22
CA TRP A 236 1.90 -20.72 2.57
C TRP A 236 1.79 -21.10 1.09
N THR A 237 0.60 -21.07 0.51
CA THR A 237 0.35 -21.39 -0.89
C THR A 237 -0.53 -20.33 -1.52
N LYS A 238 -0.19 -19.92 -2.74
CA LYS A 238 -1.02 -19.04 -3.54
C LYS A 238 -1.09 -19.51 -4.98
N ARG A 239 -2.26 -19.37 -5.59
CA ARG A 239 -2.51 -19.69 -7.00
C ARG A 239 -2.66 -18.40 -7.81
N PHE A 240 -2.21 -18.44 -9.05
CA PHE A 240 -2.40 -17.37 -10.02
C PHE A 240 -2.73 -17.98 -11.38
N GLY A 241 -3.69 -17.41 -12.09
CA GLY A 241 -4.15 -17.99 -13.34
C GLY A 241 -5.43 -17.37 -13.88
N ARG A 242 -5.97 -18.02 -14.89
CA ARG A 242 -7.30 -17.82 -15.45
C ARG A 242 -7.95 -19.18 -15.65
N LEU A 243 -9.17 -19.33 -15.16
CA LEU A 243 -9.88 -20.62 -15.17
C LEU A 243 -10.44 -21.03 -16.54
N THR A 244 -10.85 -20.07 -17.38
CA THR A 244 -11.40 -20.38 -18.72
C THR A 244 -10.97 -19.33 -19.74
N ASP A 245 -11.05 -19.67 -21.03
CA ASP A 245 -10.69 -18.80 -22.17
C ASP A 245 -11.56 -17.53 -22.29
N VAL A 246 -12.61 -17.39 -21.46
CA VAL A 246 -13.55 -16.25 -21.45
C VAL A 246 -13.87 -15.76 -20.02
N SER A 247 -13.17 -16.27 -19.00
CA SER A 247 -13.40 -15.93 -17.58
C SER A 247 -12.42 -14.87 -17.09
N ASP A 248 -12.85 -14.15 -16.05
CA ASP A 248 -11.97 -13.37 -15.19
C ASP A 248 -10.78 -14.22 -14.71
N LEU A 249 -9.65 -13.55 -14.45
CA LEU A 249 -8.51 -14.15 -13.74
C LEU A 249 -9.04 -14.94 -12.53
N LEU A 250 -8.44 -16.10 -12.22
CA LEU A 250 -8.60 -16.77 -10.92
C LEU A 250 -8.71 -15.66 -9.90
N PRO A 251 -9.81 -15.59 -9.11
CA PRO A 251 -10.02 -14.46 -8.24
C PRO A 251 -8.71 -14.27 -7.52
N HIS A 252 -8.03 -13.16 -7.86
CA HIS A 252 -7.00 -12.72 -6.97
C HIS A 252 -7.81 -12.55 -5.70
N GLU A 253 -7.56 -13.39 -4.73
CA GLU A 253 -7.55 -12.94 -3.36
C GLU A 253 -6.53 -11.80 -3.34
N ARG A 254 -6.89 -10.63 -3.92
CA ARG A 254 -6.44 -9.31 -3.52
C ARG A 254 -7.07 -9.06 -2.16
N GLU A 255 -7.02 -10.06 -1.29
CA GLU A 255 -6.96 -9.80 0.11
C GLU A 255 -5.76 -8.89 0.23
N ASN A 256 -5.97 -7.68 0.76
CA ASN A 256 -4.89 -6.76 1.01
C ASN A 256 -4.04 -7.39 2.12
N LEU A 257 -3.29 -8.46 1.83
CA LEU A 257 -2.62 -9.23 2.85
C LEU A 257 -1.36 -8.51 3.25
N ASN A 258 -1.07 -8.64 4.52
CA ASN A 258 0.21 -8.41 5.12
C ASN A 258 0.61 -9.70 5.81
N TYR A 259 1.90 -9.89 6.04
CA TYR A 259 2.38 -11.10 6.69
C TYR A 259 3.35 -10.77 7.80
N PHE A 260 3.34 -11.59 8.85
CA PHE A 260 4.48 -11.74 9.74
C PHE A 260 5.18 -13.05 9.42
N PHE A 261 6.49 -13.12 9.57
CA PHE A 261 7.24 -14.36 9.43
C PHE A 261 8.26 -14.52 10.55
N ARG A 262 8.60 -15.78 10.83
CA ARG A 262 9.65 -16.18 11.76
C ARG A 262 10.60 -17.11 11.02
N VAL A 263 11.89 -16.80 11.05
CA VAL A 263 12.94 -17.56 10.36
C VAL A 263 14.14 -17.80 11.28
N ARG A 264 14.98 -18.77 10.92
CA ARG A 264 16.20 -19.12 11.67
C ARG A 264 15.88 -19.53 13.11
N THR A 265 14.76 -20.21 13.30
CA THR A 265 14.31 -20.69 14.60
C THR A 265 15.25 -21.78 15.12
N VAL A 266 15.64 -21.65 16.38
CA VAL A 266 16.31 -22.68 17.16
C VAL A 266 15.40 -23.02 18.33
N LEU A 267 15.10 -24.32 18.46
CA LEU A 267 14.30 -24.86 19.54
C LEU A 267 15.21 -25.54 20.57
N ASP A 268 14.88 -25.44 21.85
CA ASP A 268 15.47 -26.29 22.88
C ASP A 268 14.84 -27.70 22.87
N SER A 269 15.31 -28.57 23.77
CA SER A 269 14.81 -29.94 23.92
C SER A 269 13.33 -30.03 24.32
N SER A 270 12.73 -28.95 24.82
CA SER A 270 11.30 -28.88 25.15
C SER A 270 10.44 -28.35 24.01
N GLY A 271 11.05 -27.98 22.87
CA GLY A 271 10.37 -27.36 21.74
C GLY A 271 10.15 -25.85 21.90
N LYS A 272 10.75 -25.22 22.92
CA LYS A 272 10.65 -23.77 23.13
C LYS A 272 11.64 -23.04 22.22
N VAL A 273 11.19 -21.94 21.63
CA VAL A 273 12.03 -21.04 20.82
C VAL A 273 13.06 -20.36 21.72
N VAL A 274 14.34 -20.65 21.50
CA VAL A 274 15.48 -20.01 22.21
C VAL A 274 16.23 -19.02 21.34
N SER A 275 15.99 -19.03 20.03
CA SER A 275 16.44 -18.01 19.08
C SER A 275 15.52 -18.04 17.88
N ALA A 276 15.19 -16.86 17.33
CA ALA A 276 14.52 -16.72 16.05
C ALA A 276 14.65 -15.27 15.58
N HIS A 277 14.53 -15.05 14.27
CA HIS A 277 14.43 -13.73 13.67
C HIS A 277 13.00 -13.50 13.22
N TYR A 278 12.48 -12.31 13.52
CA TYR A 278 11.11 -11.94 13.18
C TYR A 278 11.11 -10.91 12.06
N GLY A 279 10.09 -10.98 11.22
CA GLY A 279 9.92 -10.04 10.13
C GLY A 279 8.48 -9.86 9.72
N LYS A 280 8.28 -8.94 8.78
CA LYS A 280 6.99 -8.68 8.14
C LYS A 280 7.15 -8.50 6.64
N ILE A 281 6.11 -8.88 5.92
CA ILE A 281 5.91 -8.51 4.51
C ILE A 281 4.75 -7.52 4.49
N TYR A 282 5.02 -6.34 3.94
CA TYR A 282 4.02 -5.29 3.77
C TYR A 282 3.43 -5.36 2.37
N GLY A 283 2.12 -5.53 2.29
CA GLY A 283 1.43 -5.93 1.07
C GLY A 283 1.66 -7.39 0.73
N ASP A 284 1.21 -7.73 -0.47
CA ASP A 284 1.11 -9.11 -0.94
C ASP A 284 2.45 -9.65 -1.51
N ILE A 285 2.61 -10.98 -1.52
CA ILE A 285 3.64 -11.66 -2.32
C ILE A 285 3.06 -11.85 -3.72
N VAL A 286 3.58 -11.08 -4.67
CA VAL A 286 3.08 -11.06 -6.05
C VAL A 286 3.96 -11.93 -6.93
N PHE A 287 3.34 -12.81 -7.70
CA PHE A 287 4.02 -13.59 -8.74
C PHE A 287 3.13 -13.75 -9.97
N ASP A 288 3.73 -14.12 -11.11
CA ASP A 288 3.02 -14.33 -12.37
C ASP A 288 3.47 -15.61 -13.11
N ALA A 289 2.80 -15.89 -14.24
CA ALA A 289 3.04 -17.08 -15.06
C ALA A 289 4.42 -17.11 -15.75
N VAL A 290 5.09 -15.95 -15.84
CA VAL A 290 6.46 -15.83 -16.37
C VAL A 290 7.49 -15.72 -15.24
N ARG A 291 7.10 -16.09 -14.02
CA ARG A 291 7.92 -16.24 -12.82
C ARG A 291 8.44 -14.93 -12.24
N HIS A 292 7.89 -13.76 -12.59
CA HIS A 292 8.24 -12.55 -11.82
C HIS A 292 7.81 -12.72 -10.37
N LEU A 293 8.60 -12.18 -9.44
CA LEU A 293 8.33 -12.22 -8.01
C LEU A 293 8.58 -10.84 -7.41
N ARG A 294 7.61 -10.31 -6.67
CA ARG A 294 7.71 -9.02 -6.01
C ARG A 294 7.09 -9.06 -4.62
N PHE A 295 7.82 -8.54 -3.64
CA PHE A 295 7.33 -8.39 -2.27
C PHE A 295 8.16 -7.33 -1.52
N THR A 296 7.56 -6.71 -0.51
CA THR A 296 8.24 -5.73 0.35
C THR A 296 8.39 -6.33 1.74
N TYR A 297 9.62 -6.53 2.21
CA TYR A 297 9.85 -7.17 3.51
C TYR A 297 10.76 -6.36 4.42
N TYR A 298 10.65 -6.66 5.72
CA TYR A 298 11.45 -6.14 6.80
C TYR A 298 11.82 -7.31 7.71
N ILE A 299 13.11 -7.49 8.03
CA ILE A 299 13.57 -8.49 8.99
C ILE A 299 14.40 -7.85 10.09
N ASN A 300 14.05 -8.15 11.34
CA ASN A 300 14.82 -7.80 12.52
C ASN A 300 15.97 -8.81 12.70
N PRO A 301 17.23 -8.36 12.66
CA PRO A 301 18.37 -9.26 12.83
C PRO A 301 18.68 -9.62 14.28
N THR A 302 17.98 -9.01 15.25
CA THR A 302 18.22 -9.25 16.67
C THR A 302 17.43 -10.48 17.11
N PRO A 303 18.10 -11.57 17.55
CA PRO A 303 17.39 -12.78 17.97
C PRO A 303 16.37 -12.51 19.08
N LEU A 304 15.21 -13.14 18.99
CA LEU A 304 14.07 -13.04 19.92
C LEU A 304 13.40 -11.66 20.03
N ASP A 305 13.94 -10.62 19.41
CA ASP A 305 13.28 -9.31 19.37
C ASP A 305 12.17 -9.30 18.31
N ARG A 306 10.93 -9.13 18.77
CA ARG A 306 9.74 -9.07 17.92
C ARG A 306 9.41 -7.67 17.43
N ASN A 307 10.19 -6.66 17.81
CA ASN A 307 9.99 -5.30 17.33
C ASN A 307 10.23 -5.23 15.81
N LEU A 308 9.26 -4.67 15.09
CA LEU A 308 9.23 -4.47 13.65
C LEU A 308 8.88 -3.01 13.29
N GLU A 309 8.98 -2.09 14.26
CA GLU A 309 8.93 -0.67 14.00
C GLU A 309 10.22 -0.23 13.28
N PHE A 310 10.12 0.03 11.98
CA PHE A 310 11.28 0.33 11.15
C PHE A 310 11.73 1.78 11.30
N ASN A 311 13.02 2.00 11.50
CA ASN A 311 13.64 3.31 11.37
C ASN A 311 14.08 3.58 9.92
N PRO A 312 13.37 4.41 9.15
CA PRO A 312 13.68 4.65 7.73
C PRO A 312 15.02 5.34 7.49
N LYS A 313 15.61 5.97 8.52
CA LYS A 313 16.95 6.59 8.44
C LYS A 313 18.08 5.57 8.64
N ARG A 314 17.77 4.34 9.05
CA ARG A 314 18.74 3.30 9.40
C ARG A 314 18.38 1.97 8.77
N ASN A 315 18.26 1.94 7.44
CA ASN A 315 18.13 0.68 6.71
C ASN A 315 19.47 -0.09 6.76
N LEU A 316 19.43 -1.37 7.12
CA LEU A 316 20.62 -2.22 7.20
C LEU A 316 21.18 -2.63 5.82
N PHE A 317 20.46 -2.33 4.74
CA PHE A 317 20.96 -2.48 3.36
C PHE A 317 21.68 -1.25 2.79
N SER A 318 21.83 -0.17 3.57
CA SER A 318 22.12 1.20 3.09
C SER A 318 23.39 1.43 2.27
N GLU A 319 24.29 0.44 2.12
CA GLU A 319 25.44 0.51 1.22
C GLU A 319 25.29 -0.28 -0.09
N ARG A 320 24.20 -1.06 -0.27
CA ARG A 320 24.03 -2.02 -1.37
C ARG A 320 22.83 -1.80 -2.27
N LEU A 321 21.93 -0.90 -1.92
CA LEU A 321 20.70 -0.64 -2.68
C LEU A 321 20.68 0.80 -3.19
N THR A 322 20.35 0.99 -4.47
CA THR A 322 20.29 2.30 -5.11
C THR A 322 19.09 3.11 -4.61
N GLY A 323 19.17 4.46 -4.69
CA GLY A 323 18.33 5.43 -3.96
C GLY A 323 16.81 5.39 -4.17
N THR A 324 16.25 4.45 -4.93
CA THR A 324 14.79 4.20 -5.07
C THR A 324 14.30 2.98 -4.31
N ASP A 325 15.21 2.16 -3.76
CA ASP A 325 14.89 0.88 -3.11
C ASP A 325 14.70 1.02 -1.59
N ALA A 326 15.03 2.18 -1.03
CA ALA A 326 14.84 2.51 0.37
C ALA A 326 13.35 2.77 0.64
N ILE A 327 12.74 1.93 1.48
CA ILE A 327 11.33 2.07 1.83
C ILE A 327 11.18 3.21 2.85
N GLY A 328 10.52 4.30 2.45
CA GLY A 328 9.94 5.26 3.40
C GLY A 328 8.62 4.72 3.97
N PRO A 329 8.23 5.13 5.19
CA PRO A 329 6.95 4.77 5.80
C PRO A 329 5.75 5.17 4.93
#